data_AF-A0A7S3W0Q6-F1
#
_entry.id   AF-A0A7S3W0Q6-F1
#
_cell.length_a   1.000
_cell.length_b   1.000
_cell.length_c   1.000
_cell.angle_alpha   90.00
_cell.angle_beta   90.00
_cell.angle_gamma   90.00
#
_symmetry.space_group_name_H-M   'P 1'
#
loop_
_entity.id
_entity.type
_entity.pdbx_description
1 polymer ?
#
loop_
_entity_poly.entity_id
_entity_poly.type
_entity_poly.pdbx_seq_one_letter_code
_entity_poly.pdbx_strand_id
1 'polypeptide(L)'
;KNDLWKVYQERFLNGVNTANPAADIRWLFQDDYDKEFPTVPVFIGEYHSPKMLDQRSDLEGVLRIARDPSTMLLGIAFFEFQIRYDKGGSEMSFGMFGLRNDSLVRNFDIRYKEYHAYCLEPLDLNRLFQEHWAHTTCGKLEV
;
A
#
# COMPACT_ATOMS: atom_id res chain seq x y z
N LYS A 1 -36.90 -1.36 -4.52
CA LYS A 1 -35.75 -2.29 -4.64
C LYS A 1 -34.66 -1.52 -5.36
N ASN A 2 -33.47 -1.37 -4.75
CA ASN A 2 -32.41 -0.37 -5.05
C ASN A 2 -32.69 1.04 -4.47
N ASP A 3 -32.80 1.14 -3.15
CA ASP A 3 -32.80 2.43 -2.44
C ASP A 3 -31.35 2.90 -2.27
N LEU A 4 -30.90 3.74 -3.19
CA LEU A 4 -29.53 4.25 -3.20
C LEU A 4 -29.25 5.22 -2.04
N TRP A 5 -30.28 5.86 -1.48
CA TRP A 5 -30.13 6.75 -0.33
C TRP A 5 -29.89 5.94 0.94
N LYS A 6 -30.66 4.86 1.13
CA LYS A 6 -30.41 3.90 2.20
C LYS A 6 -29.03 3.26 2.08
N VAL A 7 -28.60 2.87 0.88
CA VAL A 7 -27.24 2.37 0.64
C VAL A 7 -26.18 3.44 0.94
N TYR A 8 -26.43 4.70 0.57
CA TYR A 8 -25.55 5.82 0.91
C TYR A 8 -25.35 5.95 2.43
N GLN A 9 -26.45 5.91 3.17
CA GLN A 9 -26.45 6.08 4.62
C GLN A 9 -25.92 4.86 5.39
N GLU A 10 -26.14 3.65 4.89
CA GLU A 10 -25.85 2.41 5.64
C GLU A 10 -24.58 1.69 5.17
N ARG A 11 -24.06 2.02 3.99
CA ARG A 11 -23.04 1.20 3.31
C ARG A 11 -21.76 1.94 2.95
N PHE A 12 -21.76 3.28 2.98
CA PHE A 12 -20.55 4.03 2.73
C PHE A 12 -19.76 4.17 4.02
N LEU A 13 -18.55 3.65 3.96
CA LEU A 13 -17.53 3.80 4.97
C LEU A 13 -16.64 4.98 4.54
N ASN A 14 -16.24 5.81 5.50
CA ASN A 14 -15.23 6.82 5.22
C ASN A 14 -13.92 6.13 4.85
N GLY A 15 -13.24 6.65 3.84
CA GLY A 15 -12.02 6.08 3.30
C GLY A 15 -10.96 7.13 3.06
N VAL A 16 -9.72 6.82 3.42
CA VAL A 16 -8.54 7.66 3.11
C VAL A 16 -7.43 6.80 2.52
N ASN A 17 -6.55 7.41 1.75
CA ASN A 17 -5.33 6.78 1.25
C ASN A 17 -4.13 7.53 1.83
N THR A 18 -3.06 6.82 2.16
CA THR A 18 -1.88 7.43 2.76
C THR A 18 -0.61 6.71 2.35
N ALA A 19 0.42 7.50 2.07
CA ALA A 19 1.79 7.04 1.89
C ALA A 19 2.66 7.27 3.15
N ASN A 20 2.04 7.63 4.27
CA ASN A 20 2.74 7.87 5.54
C ASN A 20 2.93 6.56 6.32
N PRO A 21 4.03 6.43 7.09
CA PRO A 21 4.26 5.28 7.96
C PRO A 21 3.26 5.25 9.13
N ALA A 22 3.12 4.09 9.77
CA ALA A 22 2.25 3.87 10.93
C ALA A 22 2.48 4.86 12.07
N ALA A 23 3.74 5.24 12.31
CA ALA A 23 4.12 6.20 13.34
C ALA A 23 3.43 7.56 13.19
N ASP A 24 3.06 7.92 11.95
CA ASP A 24 2.47 9.21 11.65
C ASP A 24 0.94 9.21 11.61
N ILE A 25 0.32 8.05 11.49
CA ILE A 25 -1.13 7.92 11.28
C ILE A 25 -1.94 8.55 12.41
N ARG A 26 -1.51 8.39 13.67
CA ARG A 26 -2.27 8.90 14.81
C ARG A 26 -2.39 10.42 14.79
N TRP A 27 -1.26 11.10 14.81
CA TRP A 27 -1.23 12.55 14.97
C TRP A 27 -1.56 13.32 13.68
N LEU A 28 -1.37 12.73 12.49
CA LEU A 28 -1.76 13.36 11.23
C LEU A 28 -3.24 13.22 10.89
N PHE A 29 -3.91 12.19 11.42
CA PHE A 29 -5.26 11.84 10.98
C PHE A 29 -6.12 11.21 12.07
N GLN A 30 -5.68 10.07 12.63
CA GLN A 30 -6.58 9.20 13.39
C GLN A 30 -7.13 9.86 14.65
N ASP A 31 -6.29 10.58 15.41
CA ASP A 31 -6.71 11.18 16.69
C ASP A 31 -7.74 12.29 16.47
N ASP A 32 -7.57 13.11 15.43
CA ASP A 32 -8.55 14.14 15.06
C ASP A 32 -9.82 13.51 14.49
N TYR A 33 -9.69 12.47 13.66
CA TYR A 33 -10.83 11.75 13.09
C TYR A 33 -11.69 11.09 14.19
N ASP A 34 -11.06 10.40 15.15
CA ASP A 34 -11.76 9.75 16.26
C ASP A 34 -12.51 10.76 17.13
N LYS A 35 -11.95 11.96 17.30
CA LYS A 35 -12.57 13.05 18.05
C LYS A 35 -13.79 13.64 17.32
N GLU A 36 -13.67 13.91 16.03
CA GLU A 36 -14.74 14.55 15.25
C GLU A 36 -15.84 13.54 14.84
N PHE A 37 -15.49 12.25 14.73
CA PHE A 37 -16.37 11.18 14.27
C PHE A 37 -16.35 9.92 15.17
N PRO A 38 -16.70 10.03 16.47
CA PRO A 38 -16.48 8.99 17.48
C PRO A 38 -17.31 7.70 17.31
N THR A 39 -18.17 7.64 16.30
CA THR A 39 -19.04 6.48 15.99
C THR A 39 -19.02 6.10 14.52
N VAL A 40 -18.22 6.79 13.69
CA VAL A 40 -18.18 6.55 12.25
C VAL A 40 -16.85 5.86 11.91
N PRO A 41 -16.88 4.57 11.57
CA PRO A 41 -15.65 3.86 11.24
C PRO A 41 -14.97 4.42 9.99
N VAL A 42 -13.66 4.17 9.87
CA VAL A 42 -12.84 4.53 8.71
C VAL A 42 -11.98 3.36 8.27
N PHE A 43 -11.69 3.29 6.97
CA PHE A 43 -10.76 2.33 6.39
C PHE A 43 -9.69 3.04 5.57
N ILE A 44 -8.45 2.57 5.66
CA ILE A 44 -7.39 3.08 4.79
C ILE A 44 -7.37 2.22 3.52
N GLY A 45 -7.82 2.80 2.41
CA GLY A 45 -7.99 2.10 1.12
C GLY A 45 -6.68 1.78 0.42
N GLU A 46 -5.67 2.62 0.61
CA GLU A 46 -4.30 2.39 0.17
C GLU A 46 -3.37 2.79 1.30
N TYR A 47 -2.69 1.79 1.87
CA TYR A 47 -1.69 1.94 2.91
C TYR A 47 -0.37 1.33 2.47
N HIS A 48 0.68 2.15 2.42
CA HIS A 48 2.07 1.70 2.32
C HIS A 48 2.98 2.94 2.39
N SER A 49 4.06 2.88 3.16
CA SER A 49 5.14 3.87 3.10
C SER A 49 6.32 3.34 2.26
N PRO A 50 6.46 3.72 0.97
CA PRO A 50 7.42 3.07 0.06
C PRO A 50 8.89 3.31 0.40
N LYS A 51 9.17 4.26 1.30
CA LYS A 51 10.52 4.59 1.77
C LYS A 51 10.88 3.89 3.09
N MET A 52 9.92 3.21 3.71
CA MET A 52 10.15 2.46 4.93
C MET A 52 10.81 1.12 4.59
N LEU A 53 12.05 0.89 5.07
CA LEU A 53 12.75 -0.37 4.80
C LEU A 53 12.13 -1.53 5.58
N ASP A 54 11.71 -1.29 6.83
CA ASP A 54 11.05 -2.28 7.67
C ASP A 54 9.53 -2.22 7.51
N GLN A 55 9.05 -2.73 6.38
CA GLN A 55 7.62 -2.83 6.06
C GLN A 55 6.83 -3.67 7.07
N ARG A 56 7.48 -4.68 7.67
CA ARG A 56 6.83 -5.55 8.64
C ARG A 56 6.48 -4.76 9.90
N SER A 57 7.44 -4.01 10.43
CA SER A 57 7.22 -3.16 11.60
C SER A 57 6.16 -2.09 11.34
N ASP A 58 6.17 -1.49 10.14
CA ASP A 58 5.16 -0.51 9.71
C ASP A 58 3.74 -1.12 9.72
N LEU A 59 3.58 -2.29 9.09
CA LEU A 59 2.30 -3.00 9.05
C LEU A 59 1.84 -3.43 10.45
N GLU A 60 2.75 -3.94 11.29
CA GLU A 60 2.44 -4.26 12.69
C GLU A 60 2.03 -3.01 13.48
N GLY A 61 2.57 -1.84 13.15
CA GLY A 61 2.19 -0.55 13.71
C GLY A 61 0.75 -0.16 13.39
N VAL A 62 0.39 -0.09 12.10
CA VAL A 62 -0.97 0.34 11.70
C VAL A 62 -2.03 -0.68 12.12
N LEU A 63 -1.73 -1.98 12.09
CA LEU A 63 -2.64 -3.01 12.56
C LEU A 63 -2.85 -2.96 14.08
N ARG A 64 -1.89 -2.42 14.84
CA ARG A 64 -2.06 -2.17 16.28
C ARG A 64 -3.02 -1.01 16.53
N ILE A 65 -2.93 0.05 15.73
CA ILE A 65 -3.89 1.17 15.76
C ILE A 65 -5.29 0.62 15.46
N ALA A 66 -5.47 -0.12 14.37
CA ALA A 66 -6.77 -0.69 14.00
C ALA A 66 -7.36 -1.70 15.01
N ARG A 67 -6.53 -2.31 15.87
CA ARG A 67 -6.97 -3.22 16.94
C ARG A 67 -7.35 -2.48 18.22
N ASP A 68 -6.96 -1.22 18.36
CA ASP A 68 -7.27 -0.42 19.53
C ASP A 68 -8.76 -0.06 19.50
N PRO A 69 -9.57 -0.52 20.48
CA PRO A 69 -11.00 -0.27 20.50
C PRO A 69 -11.36 1.21 20.74
N SER A 70 -10.39 2.05 21.09
CA SER A 70 -10.58 3.50 21.18
C SER A 70 -10.53 4.21 19.83
N THR A 71 -10.14 3.50 18.76
CA THR A 71 -10.02 4.07 17.41
C THR A 71 -11.15 3.64 16.51
N MET A 72 -11.52 4.49 15.55
CA MET A 72 -12.50 4.20 14.50
C MET A 72 -11.88 3.49 13.29
N LEU A 73 -10.57 3.22 13.29
CA LEU A 73 -9.89 2.56 12.20
C LEU A 73 -10.22 1.07 12.15
N LEU A 74 -10.91 0.64 11.10
CA LEU A 74 -11.26 -0.77 10.90
C LEU A 74 -10.09 -1.60 10.36
N GLY A 75 -9.17 -0.98 9.64
CA GLY A 75 -8.05 -1.66 9.01
C GLY A 75 -7.56 -0.96 7.74
N ILE A 76 -6.81 -1.72 6.95
CA ILE A 76 -6.08 -1.22 5.79
C ILE A 76 -6.23 -2.16 4.59
N ALA A 77 -6.01 -1.63 3.39
CA ALA A 77 -5.61 -2.38 2.20
C ALA A 77 -4.18 -1.97 1.81
N PHE A 78 -3.28 -2.95 1.74
CA PHE A 78 -1.88 -2.70 1.39
C PHE A 78 -1.77 -2.28 -0.09
N PHE A 79 -1.07 -1.19 -0.35
CA PHE A 79 -0.82 -0.68 -1.70
C PHE A 79 0.67 -0.82 -2.08
N GLU A 80 1.08 -1.75 -2.92
CA GLU A 80 0.28 -2.64 -3.76
C GLU A 80 0.79 -4.08 -3.70
N PHE A 81 -0.05 -5.02 -4.11
CA PHE A 81 0.29 -6.43 -4.04
C PHE A 81 1.48 -6.78 -4.94
N GLN A 82 1.46 -6.33 -6.19
CA GLN A 82 2.49 -6.60 -7.19
C GLN A 82 2.98 -5.28 -7.77
N ILE A 83 4.29 -5.15 -7.99
CA ILE A 83 4.88 -4.02 -8.69
C ILE A 83 4.20 -3.76 -10.04
N ARG A 84 3.86 -2.49 -10.29
CA ARG A 84 3.41 -1.98 -11.59
C ARG A 84 4.58 -1.62 -12.52
N TYR A 85 5.13 -2.64 -13.17
CA TYR A 85 6.22 -2.51 -14.15
C TYR A 85 5.89 -1.60 -15.34
N ASP A 86 4.61 -1.43 -15.68
CA ASP A 86 4.17 -0.52 -16.74
C ASP A 86 4.36 0.97 -16.39
N LYS A 87 4.43 1.30 -15.09
CA LYS A 87 4.64 2.67 -14.63
C LYS A 87 6.12 3.01 -14.46
N GLY A 88 6.92 2.04 -14.00
CA GLY A 88 8.36 2.21 -13.79
C GLY A 88 8.70 3.26 -12.73
N GLY A 89 9.94 3.75 -12.75
CA GLY A 89 10.41 4.83 -11.86
C GLY A 89 10.28 4.49 -10.37
N SER A 90 9.92 5.49 -9.56
CA SER A 90 9.75 5.32 -8.11
C SER A 90 8.62 4.38 -7.73
N GLU A 91 7.65 4.12 -8.61
CA GLU A 91 6.55 3.19 -8.33
C GLU A 91 6.99 1.72 -8.32
N MET A 92 8.20 1.43 -8.80
CA MET A 92 8.78 0.09 -8.69
C MET A 92 9.03 -0.36 -7.25
N SER A 93 9.02 0.55 -6.27
CA SER A 93 9.19 0.22 -4.86
C SER A 93 7.87 0.01 -4.10
N PHE A 94 6.72 0.04 -4.79
CA PHE A 94 5.41 0.04 -4.14
C PHE A 94 4.86 -1.37 -3.90
N GLY A 95 5.32 -2.35 -4.68
CA GLY A 95 4.80 -3.70 -4.62
C GLY A 95 5.33 -4.52 -3.44
N MET A 96 4.49 -5.38 -2.86
CA MET A 96 4.95 -6.43 -1.96
C MET A 96 5.70 -7.54 -2.72
N PHE A 97 5.32 -7.76 -3.98
CA PHE A 97 5.88 -8.79 -4.84
C PHE A 97 6.35 -8.24 -6.20
N GLY A 98 7.51 -8.69 -6.65
CA GLY A 98 7.99 -8.55 -8.02
C GLY A 98 7.64 -9.77 -8.88
N LEU A 99 7.96 -9.67 -10.17
CA LEU A 99 7.87 -10.78 -11.13
C LEU A 99 9.24 -11.44 -11.28
N ARG A 100 9.30 -12.76 -11.10
CA ARG A 100 10.53 -13.51 -11.28
C ARG A 100 10.79 -13.76 -12.77
N ASN A 101 11.85 -13.15 -13.30
CA ASN A 101 12.14 -13.07 -14.74
C ASN A 101 12.25 -14.43 -15.47
N ASP A 102 12.67 -15.49 -14.79
CA ASP A 102 12.86 -16.82 -15.36
C ASP A 102 11.61 -17.72 -15.27
N SER A 103 10.46 -17.14 -14.93
CA SER A 103 9.28 -17.91 -14.52
C SER A 103 8.00 -17.55 -15.26
N LEU A 104 8.07 -17.46 -16.58
CA LEU A 104 6.88 -17.32 -17.41
C LEU A 104 5.93 -18.51 -17.16
N VAL A 105 4.77 -18.22 -16.58
CA VAL A 105 3.73 -19.20 -16.29
C VAL A 105 2.84 -19.38 -17.51
N ARG A 106 2.41 -18.27 -18.12
CA ARG A 106 1.46 -18.30 -19.24
C ARG A 106 1.42 -16.98 -20.03
N ASN A 107 1.11 -17.07 -21.31
CA ASN A 107 0.73 -15.94 -22.15
C ASN A 107 -0.79 -15.88 -22.33
N PHE A 108 -1.34 -14.68 -22.37
CA PHE A 108 -2.76 -14.46 -22.64
C PHE A 108 -2.95 -13.21 -23.49
N ASP A 109 -3.82 -13.32 -24.47
CA ASP A 109 -4.20 -12.22 -25.33
C ASP A 109 -5.46 -11.54 -24.78
N ILE A 110 -5.37 -10.23 -24.53
CA ILE A 110 -6.55 -9.40 -24.23
C ILE A 110 -6.71 -8.42 -25.38
N ARG A 111 -7.70 -8.70 -26.24
CA ARG A 111 -7.98 -8.00 -27.50
C ARG A 111 -6.80 -8.04 -28.47
N TYR A 112 -5.95 -7.01 -28.48
CA TYR A 112 -4.88 -6.80 -29.46
C TYR A 112 -3.50 -6.74 -28.80
N LYS A 113 -3.41 -7.10 -27.51
CA LYS A 113 -2.17 -7.05 -26.74
C LYS A 113 -1.96 -8.39 -26.05
N GLU A 114 -0.75 -8.92 -26.21
CA GLU A 114 -0.26 -10.07 -25.46
C GLU A 114 0.18 -9.61 -24.07
N TYR A 115 -0.13 -10.43 -23.08
CA TYR A 115 0.27 -10.26 -21.70
C TYR A 115 0.90 -11.54 -21.18
N HIS A 116 1.78 -11.39 -20.20
CA HIS A 116 2.56 -12.47 -19.62
C HIS A 116 2.27 -12.56 -18.13
N ALA A 117 1.97 -13.76 -17.64
CA ALA A 117 1.93 -14.08 -16.22
C ALA A 117 3.26 -14.72 -15.82
N TYR A 118 3.85 -14.26 -14.72
CA TYR A 118 5.06 -14.82 -14.14
C TYR A 118 4.81 -15.29 -12.71
N CYS A 119 5.70 -16.12 -12.16
CA CYS A 119 5.67 -16.36 -10.72
C CYS A 119 6.09 -15.09 -9.97
N LEU A 120 5.50 -14.90 -8.79
CA LEU A 120 5.82 -13.81 -7.89
C LEU A 120 7.05 -14.12 -7.04
N GLU A 121 7.84 -13.10 -6.72
CA GLU A 121 8.90 -13.15 -5.71
C GLU A 121 8.75 -11.98 -4.73
N PRO A 122 9.05 -12.15 -3.43
CA PRO A 122 9.01 -11.04 -2.48
C PRO A 122 9.90 -9.90 -2.93
N LEU A 123 9.42 -8.66 -2.77
CA LEU A 123 10.24 -7.50 -3.12
C LEU A 123 11.38 -7.32 -2.11
N ASP A 124 12.61 -7.26 -2.62
CA ASP A 124 13.78 -6.86 -1.84
C ASP A 124 14.06 -5.37 -2.09
N LEU A 125 13.57 -4.52 -1.17
CA LEU A 125 13.79 -3.07 -1.21
C LEU A 125 15.27 -2.71 -1.12
N ASN A 126 16.10 -3.49 -0.40
CA ASN A 126 17.54 -3.21 -0.31
C ASN A 126 18.20 -3.40 -1.68
N ARG A 127 17.85 -4.49 -2.37
CA ARG A 127 18.33 -4.75 -3.72
C ARG A 127 17.88 -3.66 -4.69
N LEU A 128 16.59 -3.31 -4.70
CA LEU A 128 16.07 -2.25 -5.55
C LEU A 128 16.78 -0.91 -5.33
N PHE A 129 16.93 -0.51 -4.07
CA PHE A 129 17.62 0.74 -3.76
C PHE A 129 19.08 0.66 -4.20
N GLN A 130 19.81 -0.43 -3.92
CA GLN A 130 21.19 -0.57 -4.41
C GLN A 130 21.31 -0.47 -5.94
N GLU A 131 20.41 -1.11 -6.69
CA GLU A 131 20.37 -1.04 -8.15
C GLU A 131 20.06 0.39 -8.66
N HIS A 132 19.13 1.10 -8.01
CA HIS A 132 18.83 2.49 -8.35
C HIS A 132 19.95 3.47 -7.97
N TRP A 133 20.60 3.29 -6.81
CA TRP A 133 21.68 4.15 -6.33
C TRP A 133 23.04 3.86 -6.99
N ALA A 134 23.23 2.68 -7.59
CA ALA A 134 24.41 2.40 -8.43
C ALA A 134 24.48 3.32 -9.67
N HIS A 135 23.36 3.90 -10.08
CA HIS A 135 23.26 4.78 -11.25
C HIS A 135 23.13 6.27 -10.91
N THR A 136 22.93 6.64 -9.63
CA THR A 136 22.93 8.04 -9.17
C THR A 136 24.29 8.40 -8.58
N THR A 137 25.09 9.16 -9.33
CA THR A 137 26.42 9.67 -8.95
C THR A 137 26.42 10.71 -7.81
N CYS A 138 25.33 10.85 -7.05
CA CYS A 138 25.22 11.84 -5.98
C CYS A 138 25.06 11.17 -4.62
N GLY A 139 26.19 10.95 -3.94
CA GLY A 139 26.32 10.86 -2.49
C GLY A 139 25.78 9.60 -1.83
N LYS A 140 26.66 8.83 -1.19
CA LYS A 140 26.26 7.78 -0.24
C LYS A 140 25.52 8.43 0.94
N LEU A 141 24.32 7.95 1.27
CA LEU A 141 23.71 8.20 2.57
C LEU A 141 24.55 7.46 3.62
N GLU A 142 25.12 8.22 4.55
CA GLU A 142 25.71 7.67 5.76
C GLU A 142 24.60 7.03 6.59
N VAL A 143 24.88 5.81 7.07
CA VAL A 143 24.02 4.99 7.94
C VAL A 143 23.96 5.59 9.33
#